data_AF-A0A2H0RL11-F1
#
_entry.id   AF-A0A2H0RL11-F1
#
_cell.length_a   1.000
_cell.length_b   1.000
_cell.length_c   1.000
_cell.angle_alpha   90.00
_cell.angle_beta   90.00
_cell.angle_gamma   90.00
#
_symmetry.space_group_name_H-M   'P 1'
#
loop_
_entity.id
_entity.type
_entity.pdbx_description
1 polymer ?
#
loop_
_entity_poly.entity_id
_entity_poly.type
_entity_poly.pdbx_seq_one_letter_code
_entity_poly.pdbx_strand_id
1 'polypeptide(L)'
;MKHQHSLTLLPLAALTVLAWFALSVSTAQAAAIAGDNIKCEAFPSVYFLGEDGARHAYPNEKIYFSHYADFEGVKTVSCATLATLPLGSSVQYDAGKRLIKAPSVPVVYAVTPAGVLRPLKNEEQAREIYGDDWAKKVDDISEVFLSQYTVGAEHPEHELVEGTVLVGADGKLLRADASGFAVEVEDLVDVVEKEMMKKDALDVTALEARLGKTILKISVSARSADQVVEYRLKYKVVPVGDEDKETVEVDEATEAEKEADHAELDQTSTSDNVAGSEQKKEDSAGTKDEGTQGHADDTTVNSKDDTTTKEDGGVHEDAAGTGGAVGDTAGDDSSQGMEERSVTPLTLTASLLSTSPSGPAGGPPGPMEVLDFSLLANGTGAGMKQISFTVITTDTASTKWNYCGDGASALFADPARFALYSGLTGYQYDTAISWTFYDVTGAPCGVNPVQLGFAVAQVSGLFAMNGDTYALGVDTSGISAVQDDTIRVDIAVQPDFIWFDGVQDQNGTSVLGLPLTGGTIIY
;
A
#
# COMPACT_ATOMS: atom_id res chain seq x y z
N MET A 1 27.99 93.77 -0.33
CA MET A 1 29.37 94.28 -0.43
C MET A 1 30.07 94.07 0.92
N LYS A 2 31.27 93.47 0.89
CA LYS A 2 32.32 93.34 1.93
C LYS A 2 32.04 92.31 3.05
N HIS A 3 32.63 91.10 3.00
CA HIS A 3 34.01 90.66 3.34
C HIS A 3 34.28 90.57 4.85
N GLN A 4 34.43 89.32 5.37
CA GLN A 4 35.67 88.73 5.98
C GLN A 4 35.92 89.15 7.45
N HIS A 5 36.40 88.36 8.42
CA HIS A 5 37.07 87.05 8.54
C HIS A 5 37.11 86.64 10.04
N SER A 6 37.05 85.33 10.34
CA SER A 6 37.79 84.55 11.39
C SER A 6 37.73 84.97 12.89
N LEU A 7 37.89 84.16 13.94
CA LEU A 7 38.04 82.73 14.24
C LEU A 7 38.07 82.65 15.80
N THR A 8 37.40 81.70 16.45
CA THR A 8 37.78 81.24 17.81
C THR A 8 37.41 79.76 18.02
N LEU A 9 38.33 79.02 18.66
CA LEU A 9 38.43 77.56 18.78
C LEU A 9 37.63 76.94 19.95
N LEU A 10 37.07 75.73 19.70
CA LEU A 10 36.93 74.48 20.53
C LEU A 10 36.32 74.49 21.97
N PRO A 11 35.82 73.34 22.53
CA PRO A 11 35.92 71.94 22.07
C PRO A 11 34.64 71.04 22.10
N LEU A 12 34.72 69.98 21.30
CA LEU A 12 34.33 68.57 21.52
C LEU A 12 33.56 68.19 22.81
N ALA A 13 32.32 67.71 22.65
CA ALA A 13 31.75 66.65 23.48
C ALA A 13 30.68 65.89 22.68
N ALA A 14 31.01 64.64 22.36
CA ALA A 14 30.15 63.67 21.71
C ALA A 14 29.11 63.12 22.70
N LEU A 15 27.84 63.01 22.29
CA LEU A 15 26.93 61.96 22.76
C LEU A 15 25.70 61.88 21.83
N THR A 16 25.86 61.23 20.68
CA THR A 16 24.71 60.73 19.90
C THR A 16 24.28 59.40 20.51
N VAL A 17 23.30 59.44 21.41
CA VAL A 17 22.57 58.23 21.83
C VAL A 17 21.56 57.91 20.74
N LEU A 18 21.96 57.11 19.75
CA LEU A 18 21.02 56.35 18.94
C LEU A 18 20.49 55.22 19.83
N ALA A 19 19.30 55.41 20.39
CA ALA A 19 18.58 54.31 21.02
C ALA A 19 18.12 53.35 19.90
N TRP A 20 18.90 52.29 19.68
CA TRP A 20 18.44 51.07 19.02
C TRP A 20 17.30 50.49 19.88
N PHE A 21 16.07 50.82 19.55
CA PHE A 21 14.93 49.98 19.90
C PHE A 21 15.00 48.76 18.99
N ALA A 22 15.68 47.71 19.45
CA ALA A 22 15.45 46.38 18.92
C ALA A 22 14.01 46.01 19.35
N LEU A 23 13.06 46.09 18.41
CA LEU A 23 11.82 45.34 18.57
C LEU A 23 12.22 43.87 18.47
N SER A 24 12.41 43.22 19.61
CA SER A 24 12.33 41.77 19.68
C SER A 24 10.90 41.40 19.31
N VAL A 25 10.67 41.09 18.05
CA VAL A 25 9.46 40.38 17.63
C VAL A 25 9.66 38.97 18.17
N SER A 26 9.18 38.72 19.39
CA SER A 26 8.96 37.36 19.86
C SER A 26 7.84 36.80 19.00
N THR A 27 8.18 36.06 17.95
CA THR A 27 7.24 35.12 17.35
C THR A 27 6.94 34.09 18.43
N ALA A 28 5.81 34.25 19.13
CA ALA A 28 5.29 33.19 19.98
C ALA A 28 5.05 31.99 19.07
N GLN A 29 5.89 30.96 19.18
CA GLN A 29 5.75 29.75 18.40
C GLN A 29 4.78 28.83 19.15
N ALA A 30 3.97 28.07 18.40
CA ALA A 30 2.80 27.41 18.95
C ALA A 30 3.19 26.17 19.78
N ALA A 31 2.47 25.90 20.86
CA ALA A 31 2.56 24.64 21.62
C ALA A 31 2.46 23.41 20.71
N ALA A 32 3.12 22.32 21.09
CA ALA A 32 3.04 21.05 20.39
C ALA A 32 1.82 20.25 20.86
N ILE A 33 1.16 19.56 19.94
CA ILE A 33 0.00 18.71 20.17
C ILE A 33 0.23 17.35 19.51
N ALA A 34 -0.54 16.34 19.91
CA ALA A 34 -0.54 15.05 19.22
C ALA A 34 -0.67 15.21 17.69
N GLY A 35 0.20 14.52 16.94
CA GLY A 35 0.36 14.67 15.50
C GLY A 35 1.55 15.56 15.08
N ASP A 36 2.13 16.34 15.99
CA ASP A 36 3.30 17.17 15.70
C ASP A 36 4.61 16.37 15.75
N ASN A 37 5.60 16.87 15.01
CA ASN A 37 6.99 16.46 15.22
C ASN A 37 7.64 17.39 16.23
N ILE A 38 8.28 16.81 17.23
CA ILE A 38 8.93 17.53 18.32
C ILE A 38 10.41 17.14 18.44
N LYS A 39 11.22 18.07 18.93
CA LYS A 39 12.61 17.83 19.32
C LYS A 39 12.96 18.63 20.57
N CYS A 40 14.08 18.27 21.20
CA CYS A 40 14.77 19.14 22.13
C CYS A 40 15.94 19.84 21.42
N GLU A 41 16.29 21.05 21.85
CA GLU A 41 17.42 21.80 21.29
C GLU A 41 18.78 21.10 21.47
N ALA A 42 18.93 20.31 22.54
CA ALA A 42 20.18 19.63 22.86
C ALA A 42 20.52 18.47 21.90
N PHE A 43 19.53 17.86 21.24
CA PHE A 43 19.77 16.67 20.43
C PHE A 43 19.12 16.80 19.05
N PRO A 44 19.77 16.32 17.97
CA PRO A 44 19.20 16.38 16.63
C PRO A 44 18.03 15.40 16.42
N SER A 45 17.77 14.49 17.37
CA SER A 45 16.72 13.49 17.28
C SER A 45 15.33 14.14 17.22
N VAL A 46 14.58 13.78 16.18
CA VAL A 46 13.18 14.18 16.00
C VAL A 46 12.27 13.03 16.45
N TYR A 47 11.16 13.39 17.08
CA TYR A 47 10.13 12.46 17.54
C TYR A 47 8.77 12.88 17.01
N PHE A 48 7.95 11.91 16.60
CA PHE A 48 6.52 12.14 16.40
C PHE A 48 5.81 12.04 17.74
N LEU A 49 5.00 13.04 18.09
CA LEU A 49 4.13 13.00 19.27
C LEU A 49 2.85 12.25 18.91
N GLY A 50 2.71 11.02 19.39
CA GLY A 50 1.60 10.13 19.09
C GLY A 50 0.29 10.59 19.72
N GLU A 51 -0.83 10.13 19.15
CA GLU A 51 -2.13 10.26 19.78
C GLU A 51 -2.24 9.42 21.06
N ASP A 52 -1.33 8.47 21.29
CA ASP A 52 -1.17 7.70 22.53
C ASP A 52 -0.41 8.45 23.64
N GLY A 53 -0.01 9.70 23.39
CA GLY A 53 0.78 10.52 24.29
C GLY A 53 2.26 10.14 24.40
N ALA A 54 2.72 9.18 23.59
CA ALA A 54 4.12 8.77 23.54
C ALA A 54 4.91 9.57 22.48
N ARG A 55 6.22 9.63 22.66
CA ARG A 55 7.16 10.12 21.64
C ARG A 55 7.74 8.94 20.86
N HIS A 56 7.56 8.96 19.54
CA HIS A 56 8.00 7.94 18.61
C HIS A 56 9.22 8.44 17.84
N ALA A 57 10.37 7.82 18.05
CA ALA A 57 11.61 8.27 17.41
C ALA A 57 11.59 7.97 15.91
N TYR A 58 12.10 8.90 15.11
CA TYR A 58 12.55 8.62 13.74
C TYR A 58 13.95 8.02 13.81
N PRO A 59 14.17 6.76 13.40
CA PRO A 59 15.49 6.14 13.51
C PRO A 59 16.59 6.81 12.67
N ASN A 60 16.22 7.44 11.56
CA ASN A 60 17.13 8.22 10.72
C ASN A 60 16.35 9.27 9.89
N GLU A 61 17.09 10.18 9.27
CA GLU A 61 16.52 11.26 8.46
C GLU A 61 15.74 10.77 7.23
N LYS A 62 16.13 9.62 6.64
CA LYS A 62 15.45 9.10 5.44
C LYS A 62 14.02 8.65 5.74
N ILE A 63 13.80 8.07 6.92
CA ILE A 63 12.45 7.73 7.40
C ILE A 63 11.65 9.01 7.59
N TYR A 64 12.21 10.04 8.23
CA TYR A 64 11.53 11.33 8.37
C TYR A 64 11.15 11.93 7.02
N PHE A 65 12.08 11.96 6.07
CA PHE A 65 11.86 12.50 4.72
C PHE A 65 10.93 11.65 3.83
N SER A 66 10.53 10.45 4.28
CA SER A 66 9.45 9.71 3.62
C SER A 66 8.06 10.27 3.98
N HIS A 67 7.95 10.92 5.14
CA HIS A 67 6.72 11.54 5.66
C HIS A 67 6.66 13.05 5.43
N TYR A 68 7.81 13.76 5.42
CA TYR A 68 7.86 15.22 5.35
C TYR A 68 8.92 15.73 4.36
N ALA A 69 8.74 16.95 3.86
CA ALA A 69 9.66 17.54 2.88
C ALA A 69 10.91 18.17 3.53
N ASP A 70 10.76 18.75 4.71
CA ASP A 70 11.77 19.49 5.46
C ASP A 70 11.44 19.47 6.96
N PHE A 71 12.27 20.12 7.77
CA PHE A 71 12.10 20.20 9.22
C PHE A 71 11.35 21.47 9.69
N GLU A 72 10.74 22.27 8.80
CA GLU A 72 10.07 23.52 9.19
C GLU A 72 8.89 23.29 10.13
N GLY A 73 8.25 22.12 10.03
CA GLY A 73 7.16 21.69 10.91
C GLY A 73 7.61 21.12 12.26
N VAL A 74 8.91 21.00 12.54
CA VAL A 74 9.40 20.44 13.81
C VAL A 74 9.36 21.51 14.90
N LYS A 75 8.60 21.24 15.95
CA LYS A 75 8.48 22.09 17.14
C LYS A 75 9.58 21.78 18.15
N THR A 76 10.07 22.81 18.84
CA THR A 76 11.09 22.65 19.88
C THR A 76 10.43 22.72 21.26
N VAL A 77 10.61 21.68 22.05
CA VAL A 77 10.15 21.57 23.45
C VAL A 77 11.35 21.39 24.36
N SER A 78 11.24 21.74 25.65
CA SER A 78 12.39 21.60 26.55
C SER A 78 12.78 20.13 26.75
N CYS A 79 14.06 19.83 26.93
CA CYS A 79 14.55 18.47 27.14
C CYS A 79 13.88 17.79 28.34
N ALA A 80 13.61 18.56 29.40
CA ALA A 80 12.90 18.08 30.58
C ALA A 80 11.49 17.59 30.23
N THR A 81 10.75 18.37 29.45
CA THR A 81 9.40 18.03 29.00
C THR A 81 9.41 16.86 28.01
N LEU A 82 10.35 16.85 27.07
CA LEU A 82 10.53 15.72 26.16
C LEU A 82 10.80 14.42 26.94
N ALA A 83 11.54 14.48 28.05
CA ALA A 83 11.86 13.34 28.90
C ALA A 83 10.66 12.79 29.70
N THR A 84 9.61 13.60 29.95
CA THR A 84 8.39 13.11 30.61
C THR A 84 7.49 12.29 29.69
N LEU A 85 7.64 12.43 28.37
CA LEU A 85 6.86 11.68 27.39
C LEU A 85 7.36 10.22 27.28
N PRO A 86 6.47 9.21 27.41
CA PRO A 86 6.82 7.80 27.22
C PRO A 86 7.46 7.52 25.86
N LEU A 87 8.33 6.52 25.77
CA LEU A 87 8.84 6.06 24.48
C LEU A 87 7.85 5.09 23.84
N GLY A 88 7.42 5.40 22.63
CA GLY A 88 6.59 4.51 21.81
C GLY A 88 7.42 3.71 20.80
N SER A 89 6.73 2.98 19.91
CA SER A 89 7.36 2.31 18.76
C SER A 89 8.04 3.32 17.83
N SER A 90 9.17 2.94 17.22
CA SER A 90 9.82 3.81 16.24
C SER A 90 8.94 4.03 15.00
N VAL A 91 9.01 5.22 14.42
CA VAL A 91 8.34 5.53 13.15
C VAL A 91 8.99 4.72 12.02
N GLN A 92 8.15 4.16 11.15
CA GLN A 92 8.56 3.39 9.97
C GLN A 92 8.48 4.26 8.70
N TYR A 93 9.05 3.78 7.59
CA TYR A 93 8.90 4.45 6.29
C TYR A 93 7.42 4.59 5.91
N ASP A 94 7.05 5.73 5.30
CA ASP A 94 5.72 5.88 4.71
C ASP A 94 5.55 4.90 3.53
N ALA A 95 4.49 4.09 3.63
CA ALA A 95 4.25 2.97 2.74
C ALA A 95 4.15 3.39 1.26
N GLY A 96 4.74 2.61 0.37
CA GLY A 96 4.58 2.77 -1.08
C GLY A 96 5.26 3.97 -1.73
N LYS A 97 6.06 4.74 -0.98
CA LYS A 97 6.90 5.84 -1.53
C LYS A 97 8.34 5.40 -1.82
N ARG A 98 8.92 4.60 -0.92
CA ARG A 98 10.32 4.15 -0.97
C ARG A 98 10.43 2.63 -0.93
N LEU A 99 11.52 2.15 -1.52
CA LEU A 99 12.01 0.79 -1.38
C LEU A 99 13.13 0.78 -0.35
N ILE A 100 13.31 -0.31 0.39
CA ILE A 100 14.39 -0.41 1.38
C ILE A 100 15.19 -1.70 1.22
N LYS A 101 16.45 -1.67 1.63
CA LYS A 101 17.28 -2.88 1.73
C LYS A 101 18.30 -2.77 2.86
N ALA A 102 18.79 -3.92 3.31
CA ALA A 102 19.99 -3.99 4.13
C ALA A 102 21.24 -3.84 3.24
N PRO A 103 22.33 -3.20 3.69
CA PRO A 103 23.61 -3.24 2.99
C PRO A 103 24.15 -4.66 2.81
N SER A 104 23.93 -5.54 3.80
CA SER A 104 24.45 -6.91 3.80
C SER A 104 23.64 -7.92 2.97
N VAL A 105 22.42 -7.55 2.53
CA VAL A 105 21.50 -8.46 1.82
C VAL A 105 21.11 -7.84 0.47
N PRO A 106 21.12 -8.61 -0.64
CA PRO A 106 20.77 -8.07 -1.96
C PRO A 106 19.24 -7.90 -2.17
N VAL A 107 18.42 -8.42 -1.27
CA VAL A 107 16.95 -8.37 -1.37
C VAL A 107 16.46 -6.94 -1.16
N VAL A 108 15.62 -6.47 -2.07
CA VAL A 108 14.96 -5.16 -2.02
C VAL A 108 13.52 -5.37 -1.60
N TYR A 109 13.05 -4.57 -0.66
CA TYR A 109 11.72 -4.67 -0.11
C TYR A 109 10.89 -3.45 -0.46
N ALA A 110 9.67 -3.68 -0.91
CA ALA A 110 8.63 -2.68 -0.90
C ALA A 110 8.05 -2.54 0.51
N VAL A 111 7.87 -1.29 0.96
CA VAL A 111 7.25 -1.00 2.26
C VAL A 111 5.75 -0.85 2.07
N THR A 112 4.96 -1.68 2.73
CA THR A 112 3.49 -1.61 2.75
C THR A 112 3.00 -1.08 4.10
N PRO A 113 1.70 -0.78 4.27
CA PRO A 113 1.15 -0.26 5.53
C PRO A 113 1.47 -1.15 6.74
N ALA A 114 1.48 -0.53 7.92
CA ALA A 114 1.85 -1.17 9.20
C ALA A 114 3.29 -1.77 9.24
N GLY A 115 4.19 -1.29 8.37
CA GLY A 115 5.59 -1.72 8.36
C GLY A 115 5.81 -3.15 7.89
N VAL A 116 4.93 -3.64 7.02
CA VAL A 116 5.13 -4.93 6.37
C VAL A 116 6.05 -4.73 5.15
N LEU A 117 7.04 -5.61 5.01
CA LEU A 117 7.99 -5.61 3.91
C LEU A 117 7.64 -6.71 2.91
N ARG A 118 7.48 -6.33 1.66
CA ARG A 118 7.26 -7.26 0.54
C ARG A 118 8.55 -7.40 -0.26
N PRO A 119 9.24 -8.56 -0.19
CA PRO A 119 10.42 -8.81 -1.02
C PRO A 119 10.05 -8.69 -2.50
N LEU A 120 10.86 -7.97 -3.28
CA LEU A 120 10.81 -8.02 -4.73
C LEU A 120 11.67 -9.20 -5.20
N LYS A 121 11.13 -9.99 -6.13
CA LYS A 121 11.75 -11.20 -6.67
C LYS A 121 13.10 -10.91 -7.30
N ASN A 122 13.20 -9.84 -8.09
CA ASN A 122 14.41 -9.44 -8.81
C ASN A 122 14.30 -7.99 -9.32
N GLU A 123 15.36 -7.51 -9.98
CA GLU A 123 15.38 -6.18 -10.58
C GLU A 123 14.40 -6.00 -11.75
N GLU A 124 14.01 -7.08 -12.43
CA GLU A 124 13.05 -7.03 -13.54
C GLU A 124 11.67 -6.64 -13.01
N GLN A 125 11.20 -7.29 -11.94
CA GLN A 125 9.97 -6.91 -11.25
C GLN A 125 10.04 -5.48 -10.69
N ALA A 126 11.21 -5.06 -10.17
CA ALA A 126 11.40 -3.70 -9.69
C ALA A 126 11.27 -2.65 -10.82
N ARG A 127 11.86 -2.92 -12.00
CA ARG A 127 11.70 -2.07 -13.20
C ARG A 127 10.27 -2.06 -13.71
N GLU A 128 9.61 -3.21 -13.68
CA GLU A 128 8.23 -3.34 -14.10
C GLU A 128 7.30 -2.44 -13.26
N ILE A 129 7.43 -2.47 -11.93
CA ILE A 129 6.58 -1.70 -11.03
C ILE A 129 7.06 -0.24 -10.93
N TYR A 130 8.34 0.02 -10.68
CA TYR A 130 8.84 1.36 -10.31
C TYR A 130 9.58 2.10 -11.42
N GLY A 131 9.93 1.43 -12.52
CA GLY A 131 10.51 2.01 -13.73
C GLY A 131 12.02 1.82 -13.79
N ASP A 132 12.65 2.29 -14.86
CA ASP A 132 14.11 2.15 -15.02
C ASP A 132 14.90 2.83 -13.89
N ASP A 133 14.32 3.87 -13.30
CA ASP A 133 14.87 4.63 -12.19
C ASP A 133 14.55 4.03 -10.79
N TRP A 134 14.02 2.80 -10.71
CA TRP A 134 13.64 2.16 -9.44
C TRP A 134 14.77 2.17 -8.40
N ALA A 135 16.03 2.00 -8.83
CA ALA A 135 17.18 1.97 -7.93
C ALA A 135 17.36 3.29 -7.17
N LYS A 136 16.90 4.42 -7.72
CA LYS A 136 16.91 5.74 -7.04
C LYS A 136 15.86 5.85 -5.94
N LYS A 137 14.90 4.93 -5.90
CA LYS A 137 13.88 4.82 -4.85
C LYS A 137 14.30 3.89 -3.71
N VAL A 138 15.46 3.24 -3.83
CA VAL A 138 15.98 2.31 -2.81
C VAL A 138 16.82 3.04 -1.78
N ASP A 139 16.43 2.91 -0.53
CA ASP A 139 17.18 3.40 0.62
C ASP A 139 17.82 2.24 1.40
N ASP A 140 19.13 2.33 1.61
CA ASP A 140 19.82 1.47 2.57
C ASP A 140 19.40 1.81 4.00
N ILE A 141 19.06 0.77 4.77
CA ILE A 141 18.71 0.84 6.19
C ILE A 141 19.53 -0.17 6.97
N SER A 142 19.99 0.22 8.17
CA SER A 142 20.70 -0.69 9.08
C SER A 142 19.82 -1.90 9.44
N GLU A 143 20.44 -3.08 9.53
CA GLU A 143 19.78 -4.33 9.92
C GLU A 143 19.08 -4.24 11.28
N VAL A 144 19.60 -3.40 12.19
CA VAL A 144 19.00 -3.15 13.51
C VAL A 144 17.65 -2.46 13.42
N PHE A 145 17.44 -1.62 12.40
CA PHE A 145 16.15 -0.98 12.18
C PHE A 145 15.22 -1.84 11.33
N LEU A 146 15.76 -2.73 10.50
CA LEU A 146 14.96 -3.73 9.77
C LEU A 146 14.21 -4.69 10.70
N SER A 147 14.74 -5.00 11.88
CA SER A 147 14.02 -5.84 12.86
C SER A 147 12.75 -5.19 13.43
N GLN A 148 12.51 -3.90 13.16
CA GLN A 148 11.28 -3.20 13.52
C GLN A 148 10.17 -3.38 12.47
N TYR A 149 10.45 -4.09 11.37
CA TYR A 149 9.50 -4.39 10.31
C TYR A 149 9.13 -5.87 10.31
N THR A 150 7.96 -6.18 9.74
CA THR A 150 7.53 -7.56 9.53
C THR A 150 7.75 -7.96 8.08
N VAL A 151 8.59 -8.96 7.83
CA VAL A 151 8.78 -9.48 6.46
C VAL A 151 7.57 -10.36 6.09
N GLY A 152 6.82 -9.92 5.08
CA GLY A 152 5.71 -10.66 4.49
C GLY A 152 6.15 -11.60 3.37
N ALA A 153 5.18 -12.19 2.67
CA ALA A 153 5.45 -12.98 1.47
C ALA A 153 6.02 -12.11 0.35
N GLU A 154 6.84 -12.72 -0.51
CA GLU A 154 7.33 -12.13 -1.76
C GLU A 154 6.19 -11.50 -2.56
N HIS A 155 6.46 -10.35 -3.18
CA HIS A 155 5.47 -9.63 -3.97
C HIS A 155 5.14 -10.41 -5.25
N PRO A 156 3.87 -10.64 -5.58
CA PRO A 156 3.48 -11.30 -6.83
C PRO A 156 3.91 -10.50 -8.07
N GLU A 157 4.23 -11.21 -9.15
CA GLU A 157 4.52 -10.60 -10.45
C GLU A 157 3.27 -9.92 -11.03
N HIS A 158 3.46 -8.89 -11.86
CA HIS A 158 2.38 -8.18 -12.56
C HIS A 158 1.32 -7.54 -11.64
N GLU A 159 1.63 -7.35 -10.36
CA GLU A 159 0.72 -6.77 -9.37
C GLU A 159 1.23 -5.45 -8.78
N LEU A 160 0.26 -4.62 -8.40
CA LEU A 160 0.50 -3.36 -7.73
C LEU A 160 0.82 -3.62 -6.25
N VAL A 161 1.87 -2.99 -5.74
CA VAL A 161 2.23 -3.06 -4.31
C VAL A 161 1.26 -2.20 -3.50
N GLU A 162 0.67 -2.76 -2.43
CA GLU A 162 -0.18 -2.02 -1.50
C GLU A 162 0.51 -0.76 -0.96
N GLY A 163 -0.25 0.34 -0.88
CA GLY A 163 0.24 1.63 -0.42
C GLY A 163 0.96 2.45 -1.48
N THR A 164 1.29 1.88 -2.66
CA THR A 164 1.93 2.60 -3.78
C THR A 164 1.16 3.87 -4.10
N VAL A 165 1.88 4.98 -4.13
CA VAL A 165 1.31 6.28 -4.51
C VAL A 165 1.28 6.39 -6.02
N LEU A 166 0.16 6.84 -6.56
CA LEU A 166 -0.12 6.86 -7.99
C LEU A 166 -0.69 8.22 -8.40
N VAL A 167 -0.44 8.60 -9.66
CA VAL A 167 -1.10 9.74 -10.30
C VAL A 167 -1.87 9.25 -11.52
N GLY A 168 -3.17 9.54 -11.54
CA GLY A 168 -4.05 9.24 -12.67
C GLY A 168 -3.75 10.15 -13.87
N ALA A 169 -4.22 9.76 -15.06
CA ALA A 169 -4.11 10.58 -16.27
C ALA A 169 -4.86 11.93 -16.15
N ASP A 170 -5.82 12.01 -15.23
CA ASP A 170 -6.54 13.21 -14.82
C ASP A 170 -5.79 14.06 -13.77
N GLY A 171 -4.60 13.63 -13.35
CA GLY A 171 -3.76 14.32 -12.36
C GLY A 171 -4.16 14.08 -10.90
N LYS A 172 -5.15 13.23 -10.67
CA LYS A 172 -5.64 12.89 -9.33
C LYS A 172 -4.64 12.02 -8.58
N LEU A 173 -4.58 12.24 -7.27
CA LEU A 173 -3.76 11.43 -6.37
C LEU A 173 -4.51 10.16 -5.98
N LEU A 174 -3.89 9.01 -6.23
CA LEU A 174 -4.42 7.70 -5.90
C LEU A 174 -3.43 6.94 -5.00
N ARG A 175 -3.94 5.97 -4.24
CA ARG A 175 -3.12 5.04 -3.45
C ARG A 175 -3.60 3.61 -3.63
N ALA A 176 -2.65 2.70 -3.82
CA ALA A 176 -2.93 1.28 -3.96
C ALA A 176 -3.49 0.69 -2.65
N ASP A 177 -4.56 -0.10 -2.70
CA ASP A 177 -5.03 -0.90 -1.58
C ASP A 177 -4.45 -2.33 -1.59
N ALA A 178 -4.86 -3.14 -0.61
CA ALA A 178 -4.40 -4.53 -0.47
C ALA A 178 -4.88 -5.45 -1.62
N SER A 179 -5.93 -5.04 -2.34
CA SER A 179 -6.52 -5.77 -3.46
C SER A 179 -5.87 -5.39 -4.80
N GLY A 180 -4.94 -4.42 -4.80
CA GLY A 180 -4.27 -3.92 -5.99
C GLY A 180 -5.09 -2.89 -6.77
N PHE A 181 -6.12 -2.29 -6.16
CA PHE A 181 -6.86 -1.17 -6.74
C PHE A 181 -6.24 0.17 -6.36
N ALA A 182 -6.32 1.15 -7.24
CA ALA A 182 -5.89 2.52 -7.01
C ALA A 182 -7.08 3.37 -6.53
N VAL A 183 -7.14 3.65 -5.23
CA VAL A 183 -8.22 4.44 -4.62
C VAL A 183 -7.83 5.92 -4.65
N GLU A 184 -8.75 6.80 -5.05
CA GLU A 184 -8.56 8.25 -4.94
C GLU A 184 -8.35 8.63 -3.47
N VAL A 185 -7.41 9.53 -3.17
CA VAL A 185 -7.06 9.94 -1.80
C VAL A 185 -6.81 11.46 -1.67
N GLU A 186 -7.06 12.20 -2.74
CA GLU A 186 -6.71 13.63 -2.83
C GLU A 186 -7.37 14.52 -1.76
N ASP A 187 -8.59 14.18 -1.34
CA ASP A 187 -9.33 14.88 -0.30
C ASP A 187 -9.00 14.42 1.13
N LEU A 188 -8.16 13.40 1.28
CA LEU A 188 -7.70 12.89 2.57
C LEU A 188 -6.37 13.49 3.02
N VAL A 189 -5.70 14.22 2.13
CA VAL A 189 -4.38 14.80 2.35
C VAL A 189 -4.45 16.31 2.16
N ASP A 190 -3.59 17.04 2.87
CA ASP A 190 -3.48 18.48 2.67
C ASP A 190 -2.70 18.84 1.39
N VAL A 191 -2.63 20.13 1.06
CA VAL A 191 -1.98 20.61 -0.17
C VAL A 191 -0.47 20.30 -0.18
N VAL A 192 0.19 20.37 0.97
CA VAL A 192 1.63 20.12 1.09
C VAL A 192 1.92 18.63 0.96
N GLU A 193 1.17 17.81 1.70
CA GLU A 193 1.23 16.35 1.63
C GLU A 193 0.98 15.85 0.21
N LYS A 194 -0.03 16.41 -0.47
CA LYS A 194 -0.36 16.07 -1.86
C LYS A 194 0.81 16.30 -2.81
N GLU A 195 1.42 17.49 -2.78
CA GLU A 195 2.55 17.80 -3.67
C GLU A 195 3.77 16.93 -3.37
N MET A 196 4.00 16.62 -2.09
CA MET A 196 5.04 15.67 -1.69
C MET A 196 4.75 14.26 -2.20
N MET A 197 3.53 13.74 -1.98
CA MET A 197 3.14 12.41 -2.45
C MET A 197 3.25 12.29 -3.97
N LYS A 198 2.90 13.34 -4.71
CA LYS A 198 3.05 13.39 -6.17
C LYS A 198 4.49 13.25 -6.66
N LYS A 199 5.48 13.66 -5.86
CA LYS A 199 6.92 13.52 -6.22
C LYS A 199 7.34 12.06 -6.28
N ASP A 200 6.79 11.22 -5.40
CA ASP A 200 7.10 9.80 -5.35
C ASP A 200 6.11 8.93 -6.13
N ALA A 201 4.99 9.52 -6.56
CA ALA A 201 3.92 8.85 -7.28
C ALA A 201 4.37 8.25 -8.61
N LEU A 202 3.83 7.08 -8.93
CA LEU A 202 3.97 6.46 -10.25
C LEU A 202 2.84 6.93 -11.17
N ASP A 203 3.18 7.21 -12.43
CA ASP A 203 2.17 7.49 -13.45
C ASP A 203 1.41 6.20 -13.80
N VAL A 204 0.09 6.23 -13.66
CA VAL A 204 -0.72 5.01 -13.86
C VAL A 204 -0.63 4.53 -15.30
N THR A 205 -0.63 5.40 -16.30
CA THR A 205 -0.58 4.99 -17.71
C THR A 205 0.76 4.34 -18.05
N ALA A 206 1.86 4.89 -17.55
CA ALA A 206 3.19 4.29 -17.70
C ALA A 206 3.32 2.97 -16.93
N LEU A 207 2.65 2.84 -15.78
CA LEU A 207 2.64 1.60 -15.00
C LEU A 207 1.83 0.51 -15.68
N GLU A 208 0.63 0.81 -16.17
CA GLU A 208 -0.22 -0.12 -16.91
C GLU A 208 0.49 -0.66 -18.16
N ALA A 209 1.22 0.22 -18.87
CA ALA A 209 2.01 -0.16 -20.04
C ALA A 209 3.16 -1.12 -19.69
N ARG A 210 3.77 -0.99 -18.51
CA ARG A 210 4.84 -1.87 -18.03
C ARG A 210 4.32 -3.19 -17.49
N LEU A 211 3.22 -3.16 -16.73
CA LEU A 211 2.57 -4.35 -16.18
C LEU A 211 1.81 -5.15 -17.25
N GLY A 212 1.51 -4.54 -18.41
CA GLY A 212 0.65 -5.15 -19.43
C GLY A 212 -0.79 -5.33 -18.95
N LYS A 213 -1.22 -4.57 -17.94
CA LYS A 213 -2.51 -4.73 -17.24
C LYS A 213 -3.10 -3.37 -16.91
N THR A 214 -4.42 -3.25 -17.04
CA THR A 214 -5.17 -2.08 -16.59
C THR A 214 -5.29 -2.07 -15.07
N ILE A 215 -4.94 -0.93 -14.45
CA ILE A 215 -5.09 -0.71 -13.02
C ILE A 215 -6.47 -0.12 -12.78
N LEU A 216 -7.16 -0.69 -11.80
CA LEU A 216 -8.52 -0.28 -11.47
C LEU A 216 -8.50 0.91 -10.56
N LYS A 217 -9.24 1.95 -10.95
CA LYS A 217 -9.26 3.24 -10.28
C LYS A 217 -10.61 3.40 -9.59
N ILE A 218 -10.60 3.59 -8.29
CA ILE A 218 -11.80 3.87 -7.50
C ILE A 218 -11.82 5.38 -7.26
N SER A 219 -12.70 6.06 -7.99
CA SER A 219 -13.00 7.47 -7.72
C SER A 219 -13.94 7.57 -6.53
N VAL A 220 -13.70 8.53 -5.64
CA VAL A 220 -14.50 8.67 -4.42
C VAL A 220 -15.20 10.02 -4.44
N SER A 221 -16.51 10.02 -4.68
CA SER A 221 -17.32 11.24 -4.71
C SER A 221 -17.70 11.75 -3.32
N ALA A 222 -17.72 10.86 -2.32
CA ALA A 222 -17.93 11.16 -0.90
C ALA A 222 -17.43 9.99 -0.04
N ARG A 223 -16.85 10.30 1.12
CA ARG A 223 -16.46 9.29 2.12
C ARG A 223 -17.34 9.37 3.36
N SER A 224 -17.66 8.22 3.94
CA SER A 224 -18.18 8.16 5.29
C SER A 224 -17.11 8.58 6.30
N ALA A 225 -17.53 8.99 7.50
CA ALA A 225 -16.60 9.29 8.59
C ALA A 225 -15.70 8.08 8.91
N ASP A 226 -16.28 6.88 8.90
CA ASP A 226 -15.56 5.65 9.19
C ASP A 226 -14.48 5.33 8.15
N GLN A 227 -14.76 5.55 6.86
CA GLN A 227 -13.77 5.37 5.79
C GLN A 227 -12.59 6.36 5.91
N VAL A 228 -12.89 7.59 6.32
CA VAL A 228 -11.84 8.60 6.58
C VAL A 228 -10.99 8.16 7.77
N VAL A 229 -11.61 7.66 8.84
CA VAL A 229 -10.91 7.16 10.02
C VAL A 229 -10.04 5.96 9.66
N GLU A 230 -10.57 4.95 8.96
CA GLU A 230 -9.84 3.76 8.56
C GLU A 230 -8.62 4.09 7.70
N TYR A 231 -8.79 4.94 6.68
CA TYR A 231 -7.67 5.37 5.84
C TYR A 231 -6.60 6.08 6.67
N ARG A 232 -7.01 6.98 7.57
CA ARG A 232 -6.08 7.68 8.46
C ARG A 232 -5.36 6.71 9.38
N LEU A 233 -6.06 5.77 10.00
CA LEU A 233 -5.43 4.76 10.86
C LEU A 233 -4.40 3.95 10.07
N LYS A 234 -4.74 3.52 8.86
CA LYS A 234 -3.86 2.69 8.03
C LYS A 234 -2.59 3.40 7.56
N TYR A 235 -2.67 4.69 7.26
CA TYR A 235 -1.60 5.45 6.60
C TYR A 235 -0.99 6.58 7.44
N LYS A 236 -1.42 6.75 8.70
CA LYS A 236 -0.79 7.69 9.63
C LYS A 236 0.64 7.24 9.97
N VAL A 237 1.46 8.24 10.32
CA VAL A 237 2.85 8.08 10.79
C VAL A 237 2.98 7.02 11.88
N VAL A 238 2.03 7.01 12.82
CA VAL A 238 1.86 5.95 13.82
C VAL A 238 0.36 5.60 13.90
N PRO A 239 -0.04 4.37 13.55
CA PRO A 239 -1.42 3.91 13.72
C PRO A 239 -1.75 3.75 15.21
N VAL A 240 -2.75 4.47 15.71
CA VAL A 240 -3.23 4.40 17.11
C VAL A 240 -4.75 4.19 17.08
N GLY A 241 -5.26 3.17 17.78
CA GLY A 241 -6.70 2.90 17.85
C GLY A 241 -7.47 4.07 18.47
N ASP A 242 -8.76 4.22 18.14
CA ASP A 242 -9.58 5.33 18.64
C ASP A 242 -9.71 5.37 20.17
N GLU A 243 -9.61 4.21 20.81
CA GLU A 243 -9.69 4.05 22.27
C GLU A 243 -8.41 4.44 23.02
N ASP A 244 -7.28 4.52 22.33
CA ASP A 244 -5.97 4.83 22.90
C ASP A 244 -5.60 6.32 22.74
N LYS A 245 -6.52 7.15 22.23
CA LYS A 245 -6.28 8.58 21.97
C LYS A 245 -6.32 9.40 23.25
N GLU A 246 -5.21 10.06 23.55
CA GLU A 246 -5.07 11.06 24.60
C GLU A 246 -4.87 12.45 23.99
N THR A 247 -5.56 13.44 24.55
CA THR A 247 -5.30 14.85 24.21
C THR A 247 -4.03 15.29 24.92
N VAL A 248 -2.90 15.25 24.20
CA VAL A 248 -1.61 15.70 24.72
C VAL A 248 -1.23 17.02 24.08
N GLU A 249 -1.05 18.04 24.92
CA GLU A 249 -0.48 19.33 24.57
C GLU A 249 0.77 19.57 25.41
N VAL A 250 1.81 20.10 24.77
CA VAL A 250 3.14 20.30 25.32
C VAL A 250 3.59 21.71 25.02
N ASP A 251 3.97 22.45 26.08
CA ASP A 251 4.43 23.83 25.95
C ASP A 251 5.71 23.93 25.09
N GLU A 252 5.83 25.03 24.35
CA GLU A 252 7.07 25.35 23.65
C GLU A 252 8.20 25.61 24.66
N ALA A 253 9.43 25.24 24.30
CA ALA A 253 10.61 25.63 25.06
C ALA A 253 10.73 27.17 25.11
N THR A 254 10.89 27.72 26.31
CA THR A 254 11.28 29.11 26.48
C THR A 254 12.72 29.33 26.01
N GLU A 255 13.09 30.55 25.61
CA GLU A 255 14.48 30.87 25.23
C GLU A 255 15.49 30.52 26.34
N ALA A 256 15.10 30.68 27.60
CA ALA A 256 15.93 30.29 28.74
C ALA A 256 16.11 28.77 28.85
N GLU A 257 15.07 27.98 28.54
CA GLU A 257 15.16 26.52 28.47
C GLU A 257 16.01 26.09 27.27
N LYS A 258 15.85 26.72 26.10
CA LYS A 258 16.68 26.46 24.91
C LYS A 258 18.16 26.71 25.19
N GLU A 259 18.49 27.85 25.81
CA GLU A 259 19.86 28.17 26.23
C GLU A 259 20.40 27.16 27.26
N ALA A 260 19.58 26.75 28.23
CA ALA A 260 19.96 25.78 29.24
C ALA A 260 20.20 24.38 28.65
N ASP A 261 19.30 23.92 27.77
CA ASP A 261 19.40 22.64 27.05
C ASP A 261 20.69 22.58 26.22
N HIS A 262 21.10 23.70 25.61
CA HIS A 262 22.36 23.79 24.88
C HIS A 262 23.59 23.76 25.79
N ALA A 263 23.53 24.41 26.96
CA ALA A 263 24.64 24.48 27.91
C ALA A 263 24.94 23.13 28.60
N GLU A 264 23.96 22.24 28.73
CA GLU A 264 24.13 20.91 29.33
C GLU A 264 24.99 19.97 28.45
N LEU A 265 25.01 20.18 27.12
CA LEU A 265 25.89 19.48 26.18
C LEU A 265 27.37 19.86 26.33
N ASP A 266 27.66 21.13 26.59
CA ASP A 266 29.05 21.61 26.74
C ASP A 266 29.69 21.08 28.03
N GLN A 267 28.89 20.81 29.07
CA GLN A 267 29.36 20.20 30.31
C GLN A 267 29.60 18.69 30.17
N THR A 268 28.84 18.00 29.33
CA THR A 268 29.04 16.57 29.07
C THR A 268 30.22 16.30 28.13
N SER A 269 30.53 17.20 27.20
CA SER A 269 31.74 17.10 26.36
C SER A 269 33.06 17.43 27.11
N THR A 270 32.99 18.14 28.25
CA THR A 270 34.16 18.46 29.09
C THR A 270 34.39 17.49 30.26
N SER A 271 33.46 16.57 30.54
CA SER A 271 33.58 15.61 31.65
C SER A 271 34.32 14.31 31.30
N ASP A 272 34.58 14.02 30.02
CA ASP A 272 35.28 12.79 29.59
C ASP A 272 36.81 12.92 29.50
N ASN A 273 37.39 14.04 29.96
CA ASN A 273 38.85 14.27 29.94
C ASN A 273 39.49 14.44 31.33
N VAL A 274 38.92 13.82 32.38
CA VAL A 274 39.57 13.78 33.70
C VAL A 274 39.52 12.38 34.31
N ALA A 275 40.33 11.47 33.76
CA ALA A 275 40.89 10.34 34.52
C ALA A 275 42.18 9.80 33.84
N GLY A 276 43.32 10.41 34.15
CA GLY A 276 44.63 9.90 33.71
C GLY A 276 45.75 10.92 33.81
N SER A 277 46.11 11.30 35.03
CA SER A 277 47.16 12.28 35.37
C SER A 277 48.51 12.02 34.70
N GLU A 278 49.11 13.10 34.18
CA GLU A 278 50.54 13.20 33.91
C GLU A 278 51.37 12.95 35.18
N GLN A 279 52.40 12.13 35.07
CA GLN A 279 53.55 12.15 35.97
C GLN A 279 54.82 12.12 35.11
N LYS A 280 55.62 13.19 35.16
CA LYS A 280 56.89 13.32 34.44
C LYS A 280 58.03 13.61 35.42
N LYS A 281 59.13 12.85 35.27
CA LYS A 281 60.53 12.96 35.78
C LYS A 281 60.96 11.57 36.30
N GLU A 282 62.14 11.01 36.06
CA GLU A 282 63.47 11.52 35.66
C GLU A 282 64.32 10.32 35.18
N ASP A 283 65.28 10.60 34.29
CA ASP A 283 66.55 9.93 33.96
C ASP A 283 66.88 8.48 34.42
N SER A 284 67.41 7.66 33.49
CA SER A 284 68.79 7.10 33.54
C SER A 284 69.09 6.12 32.38
N ALA A 285 70.38 5.90 32.15
CA ALA A 285 71.05 5.52 30.91
C ALA A 285 71.30 4.00 30.65
N GLY A 286 71.64 3.69 29.38
CA GLY A 286 72.49 2.55 28.94
C GLY A 286 71.76 1.22 28.71
N THR A 287 72.09 0.33 27.77
CA THR A 287 73.20 0.17 26.81
C THR A 287 72.77 -0.90 25.77
N LYS A 288 73.43 -0.87 24.60
CA LYS A 288 73.61 -1.84 23.48
C LYS A 288 73.36 -3.34 23.79
N ASP A 289 73.09 -4.26 22.85
CA ASP A 289 73.75 -4.53 21.55
C ASP A 289 72.98 -5.62 20.74
N GLU A 290 73.23 -5.65 19.42
CA GLU A 290 73.24 -6.79 18.44
C GLU A 290 72.01 -7.71 18.25
N GLY A 291 71.60 -8.14 17.04
CA GLY A 291 72.07 -7.93 15.67
C GLY A 291 71.15 -8.62 14.61
N THR A 292 71.18 -8.06 13.39
CA THR A 292 71.19 -8.62 12.00
C THR A 292 70.59 -10.04 11.76
N GLN A 293 69.84 -10.40 10.69
CA GLN A 293 70.04 -10.22 9.23
C GLN A 293 68.90 -10.96 8.46
N GLY A 294 68.21 -10.40 7.45
CA GLY A 294 68.45 -10.57 6.00
C GLY A 294 67.21 -11.21 5.29
N HIS A 295 66.41 -10.47 4.51
CA HIS A 295 66.46 -10.22 3.04
C HIS A 295 66.05 -11.43 2.14
N ALA A 296 64.87 -11.36 1.51
CA ALA A 296 64.57 -11.35 0.05
C ALA A 296 64.81 -12.72 -0.67
N ASP A 297 64.12 -13.16 -1.72
CA ASP A 297 63.27 -12.58 -2.76
C ASP A 297 62.51 -13.73 -3.47
N ASP A 298 61.47 -13.35 -4.21
CA ASP A 298 60.84 -13.88 -5.43
C ASP A 298 60.89 -15.37 -5.91
N THR A 299 59.81 -15.67 -6.64
CA THR A 299 59.70 -16.44 -7.89
C THR A 299 58.88 -17.74 -7.86
N THR A 300 57.84 -17.71 -8.70
CA THR A 300 57.01 -18.75 -9.34
C THR A 300 57.63 -20.15 -9.53
N VAL A 301 56.79 -21.19 -9.58
CA VAL A 301 56.66 -22.15 -10.72
C VAL A 301 55.54 -23.18 -10.48
N ASN A 302 54.95 -23.58 -11.61
CA ASN A 302 53.81 -24.45 -11.87
C ASN A 302 54.18 -25.96 -11.93
N SER A 303 53.18 -26.84 -11.80
CA SER A 303 53.03 -28.21 -12.36
C SER A 303 53.08 -29.44 -11.43
N LYS A 304 52.02 -30.27 -11.62
CA LYS A 304 51.96 -31.75 -11.78
C LYS A 304 52.41 -32.69 -10.66
N ASP A 305 51.50 -33.55 -10.18
CA ASP A 305 51.26 -34.95 -10.61
C ASP A 305 50.25 -35.59 -9.60
N ASP A 306 49.21 -36.28 -10.07
CA ASP A 306 49.08 -37.76 -10.18
C ASP A 306 48.95 -38.42 -8.78
N THR A 307 48.00 -39.29 -8.42
CA THR A 307 47.54 -40.54 -9.07
C THR A 307 46.46 -41.19 -8.17
N THR A 308 45.81 -42.25 -8.67
CA THR A 308 45.18 -43.42 -7.98
C THR A 308 43.73 -43.27 -7.48
N THR A 309 42.78 -44.18 -7.75
CA THR A 309 42.79 -45.63 -8.07
C THR A 309 41.55 -46.07 -8.85
N LYS A 310 41.71 -47.10 -9.70
CA LYS A 310 40.67 -47.96 -10.32
C LYS A 310 40.34 -49.18 -9.44
N GLU A 311 39.16 -49.78 -9.64
CA GLU A 311 38.84 -51.23 -9.68
C GLU A 311 37.34 -51.37 -10.07
N ASP A 312 36.97 -51.77 -11.31
CA ASP A 312 36.63 -53.14 -11.82
C ASP A 312 35.70 -53.96 -10.89
N GLY A 313 34.61 -54.63 -11.30
CA GLY A 313 33.95 -54.92 -12.57
C GLY A 313 32.78 -55.92 -12.32
N GLY A 314 31.90 -56.20 -13.28
CA GLY A 314 30.94 -57.33 -13.19
C GLY A 314 29.64 -57.19 -14.01
N VAL A 315 29.47 -58.09 -14.97
CA VAL A 315 28.48 -58.13 -16.07
C VAL A 315 27.24 -58.96 -15.73
N HIS A 316 26.06 -58.58 -16.25
CA HIS A 316 24.97 -59.52 -16.60
C HIS A 316 24.07 -58.95 -17.72
N GLU A 317 24.01 -59.67 -18.86
CA GLU A 317 23.02 -59.58 -19.97
C GLU A 317 21.65 -60.14 -19.49
N ASP A 318 20.44 -59.90 -20.02
CA ASP A 318 19.88 -59.51 -21.33
C ASP A 318 18.39 -59.10 -21.12
N ALA A 319 17.84 -58.15 -21.90
CA ALA A 319 16.51 -58.20 -22.55
C ALA A 319 16.01 -56.81 -23.02
N ALA A 320 15.57 -56.77 -24.28
CA ALA A 320 15.22 -55.60 -25.07
C ALA A 320 13.90 -54.89 -24.71
N GLY A 321 13.80 -53.59 -25.05
CA GLY A 321 12.50 -52.89 -25.10
C GLY A 321 12.55 -51.36 -25.30
N THR A 322 12.93 -50.93 -26.51
CA THR A 322 12.41 -49.74 -27.26
C THR A 322 12.18 -48.36 -26.61
N GLY A 323 12.90 -47.36 -27.15
CA GLY A 323 12.48 -45.95 -27.33
C GLY A 323 12.91 -45.03 -26.19
N GLY A 324 13.74 -43.99 -26.34
CA GLY A 324 14.26 -43.29 -27.50
C GLY A 324 14.36 -41.82 -27.10
N ALA A 325 15.55 -41.31 -26.75
CA ALA A 325 15.80 -39.88 -26.59
C ALA A 325 17.31 -39.56 -26.60
N VAL A 326 17.65 -38.59 -27.46
CA VAL A 326 18.73 -37.59 -27.41
C VAL A 326 20.20 -38.04 -27.46
N GLY A 327 20.81 -37.81 -28.63
CA GLY A 327 22.21 -37.44 -28.75
C GLY A 327 22.28 -35.97 -29.15
N ASP A 328 22.99 -35.19 -28.34
CA ASP A 328 23.39 -33.80 -28.59
C ASP A 328 24.28 -33.70 -29.83
N THR A 329 24.02 -32.69 -30.66
CA THR A 329 25.08 -31.99 -31.39
C THR A 329 24.71 -30.52 -31.46
N ALA A 330 25.54 -29.71 -30.81
CA ALA A 330 25.53 -28.26 -30.89
C ALA A 330 25.83 -27.78 -32.32
N GLY A 331 25.06 -26.79 -32.76
CA GLY A 331 25.29 -26.00 -33.96
C GLY A 331 24.78 -24.58 -33.70
N ASP A 332 25.73 -23.69 -33.51
CA ASP A 332 25.63 -22.24 -33.37
C ASP A 332 25.00 -21.61 -34.63
N ASP A 333 23.89 -20.89 -34.48
CA ASP A 333 23.53 -19.79 -35.38
C ASP A 333 22.61 -18.77 -34.68
N SER A 334 23.12 -17.55 -34.59
CA SER A 334 22.47 -16.37 -34.06
C SER A 334 21.39 -15.86 -35.03
N SER A 335 20.12 -16.04 -34.69
CA SER A 335 19.04 -15.21 -35.22
C SER A 335 18.07 -14.85 -34.11
N GLN A 336 17.92 -13.55 -33.88
CA GLN A 336 16.90 -12.99 -32.98
C GLN A 336 15.51 -13.41 -33.44
N GLY A 337 14.92 -14.36 -32.72
CA GLY A 337 13.47 -14.51 -32.64
C GLY A 337 13.03 -13.86 -31.34
N MET A 338 12.21 -12.82 -31.40
CA MET A 338 11.34 -12.49 -30.27
C MET A 338 10.50 -13.75 -30.01
N GLU A 339 10.80 -14.49 -28.94
CA GLU A 339 9.85 -15.42 -28.38
C GLU A 339 8.66 -14.58 -27.90
N GLU A 340 7.61 -14.57 -28.71
CA GLU A 340 6.28 -14.14 -28.32
C GLU A 340 5.88 -15.01 -27.13
N ARG A 341 6.08 -14.48 -25.91
CA ARG A 341 5.73 -15.16 -24.66
C ARG A 341 4.22 -15.31 -24.65
N SER A 342 3.75 -16.48 -25.09
CA SER A 342 2.34 -16.86 -25.14
C SER A 342 1.77 -16.79 -23.72
N VAL A 343 1.15 -15.66 -23.37
CA VAL A 343 0.38 -15.52 -22.13
C VAL A 343 -0.76 -16.54 -22.23
N THR A 344 -0.72 -17.56 -21.37
CA THR A 344 -1.79 -18.56 -21.34
C THR A 344 -3.06 -17.90 -20.82
N PRO A 345 -4.18 -17.96 -21.55
CA PRO A 345 -5.46 -17.44 -21.06
C PRO A 345 -5.78 -18.05 -19.70
N LEU A 346 -6.22 -17.20 -18.77
CA LEU A 346 -6.69 -17.69 -17.48
C LEU A 346 -7.96 -18.54 -17.68
N THR A 347 -8.29 -19.34 -16.68
CA THR A 347 -9.56 -20.07 -16.60
C THR A 347 -10.29 -19.59 -15.37
N LEU A 348 -11.56 -19.24 -15.53
CA LEU A 348 -12.44 -18.87 -14.42
C LEU A 348 -13.27 -20.09 -14.00
N THR A 349 -13.34 -20.34 -12.70
CA THR A 349 -14.25 -21.32 -12.10
C THR A 349 -15.26 -20.60 -11.22
N ALA A 350 -16.54 -20.87 -11.43
CA ALA A 350 -17.63 -20.44 -10.58
C ALA A 350 -18.08 -21.60 -9.70
N SER A 351 -18.46 -21.34 -8.45
CA SER A 351 -19.01 -22.35 -7.55
C SER A 351 -20.07 -21.75 -6.66
N LEU A 352 -21.16 -22.50 -6.45
CA LEU A 352 -22.20 -22.12 -5.49
C LEU A 352 -21.70 -22.43 -4.08
N LEU A 353 -21.88 -21.50 -3.14
CA LEU A 353 -21.55 -21.75 -1.74
C LEU A 353 -22.65 -22.58 -1.08
N SER A 354 -22.27 -23.47 -0.16
CA SER A 354 -23.22 -24.31 0.57
C SER A 354 -24.19 -23.51 1.46
N THR A 355 -23.85 -22.25 1.75
CA THR A 355 -24.69 -21.31 2.48
C THR A 355 -25.78 -20.70 1.61
N SER A 356 -25.74 -20.88 0.28
CA SER A 356 -26.69 -20.25 -0.64
C SER A 356 -28.04 -20.97 -0.68
N PRO A 357 -29.18 -20.25 -0.60
CA PRO A 357 -29.33 -18.89 -0.09
C PRO A 357 -29.19 -18.88 1.44
N SER A 358 -28.57 -17.84 1.99
CA SER A 358 -28.34 -17.70 3.44
C SER A 358 -29.54 -17.09 4.17
N GLY A 359 -30.49 -16.50 3.43
CA GLY A 359 -31.72 -15.94 3.97
C GLY A 359 -32.64 -17.00 4.62
N PRO A 360 -33.34 -16.66 5.73
CA PRO A 360 -34.24 -17.60 6.39
C PRO A 360 -35.42 -17.94 5.47
N ALA A 361 -35.56 -19.22 5.11
CA ALA A 361 -36.77 -19.71 4.44
C ALA A 361 -38.00 -19.41 5.31
N GLY A 362 -39.01 -18.73 4.75
CA GLY A 362 -40.21 -18.29 5.48
C GLY A 362 -40.00 -17.12 6.45
N GLY A 363 -38.91 -16.35 6.33
CA GLY A 363 -38.71 -15.08 7.04
C GLY A 363 -39.60 -13.96 6.53
N PRO A 364 -39.73 -12.84 7.26
CA PRO A 364 -40.51 -11.68 6.79
C PRO A 364 -39.91 -11.09 5.50
N PRO A 365 -40.74 -10.61 4.54
CA PRO A 365 -40.27 -9.91 3.36
C PRO A 365 -39.35 -8.72 3.71
N GLY A 366 -38.27 -8.53 2.95
CA GLY A 366 -37.28 -7.48 3.21
C GLY A 366 -35.92 -7.73 2.54
N PRO A 367 -34.87 -6.96 2.91
CA PRO A 367 -33.51 -7.17 2.44
C PRO A 367 -32.98 -8.53 2.85
N MET A 368 -32.54 -9.34 1.88
CA MET A 368 -31.95 -10.64 2.15
C MET A 368 -31.04 -11.15 1.05
N GLU A 369 -30.10 -12.01 1.44
CA GLU A 369 -29.21 -12.71 0.54
C GLU A 369 -29.93 -13.86 -0.16
N VAL A 370 -29.90 -13.86 -1.49
CA VAL A 370 -30.61 -14.82 -2.35
C VAL A 370 -29.66 -15.74 -3.12
N LEU A 371 -28.37 -15.40 -3.20
CA LEU A 371 -27.36 -16.21 -3.87
C LEU A 371 -25.96 -15.93 -3.31
N ASP A 372 -25.28 -16.99 -2.85
CA ASP A 372 -23.88 -16.93 -2.46
C ASP A 372 -23.03 -17.78 -3.40
N PHE A 373 -21.97 -17.21 -3.96
CA PHE A 373 -21.11 -17.89 -4.92
C PHE A 373 -19.66 -17.45 -4.77
N SER A 374 -18.73 -18.24 -5.32
CA SER A 374 -17.35 -17.85 -5.50
C SER A 374 -17.00 -17.83 -6.97
N LEU A 375 -16.11 -16.91 -7.33
CA LEU A 375 -15.39 -16.92 -8.59
C LEU A 375 -13.91 -17.11 -8.25
N LEU A 376 -13.23 -17.98 -8.99
CA LEU A 376 -11.82 -18.27 -8.79
C LEU A 376 -11.14 -18.38 -10.13
N ALA A 377 -10.17 -17.51 -10.39
CA ALA A 377 -9.29 -17.65 -11.54
C ALA A 377 -8.07 -18.53 -11.16
N ASN A 378 -7.52 -19.24 -12.15
CA ASN A 378 -6.30 -20.02 -11.97
C ASN A 378 -5.01 -19.17 -11.89
N GLY A 379 -5.13 -17.86 -11.71
CA GLY A 379 -4.04 -16.88 -11.69
C GLY A 379 -4.56 -15.48 -11.38
N THR A 380 -3.68 -14.52 -11.20
CA THR A 380 -4.04 -13.14 -10.83
C THR A 380 -4.24 -12.27 -12.07
N GLY A 381 -5.05 -11.21 -11.96
CA GLY A 381 -5.36 -10.32 -13.09
C GLY A 381 -6.66 -10.63 -13.85
N ALA A 382 -7.38 -11.69 -13.49
CA ALA A 382 -8.74 -11.89 -13.98
C ALA A 382 -9.70 -10.85 -13.38
N GLY A 383 -10.68 -10.41 -14.17
CA GLY A 383 -11.67 -9.45 -13.69
C GLY A 383 -13.09 -9.66 -14.22
N MET A 384 -14.11 -9.52 -13.38
CA MET A 384 -15.51 -9.51 -13.82
C MET A 384 -15.86 -8.13 -14.41
N LYS A 385 -16.55 -8.09 -15.54
CA LYS A 385 -17.09 -6.87 -16.16
C LYS A 385 -18.61 -6.83 -16.15
N GLN A 386 -19.24 -7.99 -16.30
CA GLN A 386 -20.68 -8.11 -16.30
C GLN A 386 -21.07 -9.48 -15.76
N ILE A 387 -22.12 -9.53 -14.96
CA ILE A 387 -22.76 -10.78 -14.54
C ILE A 387 -24.27 -10.65 -14.69
N SER A 388 -24.88 -11.68 -15.28
CA SER A 388 -26.31 -11.79 -15.48
C SER A 388 -26.90 -12.78 -14.48
N PHE A 389 -27.85 -12.31 -13.70
CA PHE A 389 -28.61 -13.12 -12.75
C PHE A 389 -29.98 -13.43 -13.35
N THR A 390 -30.30 -14.72 -13.50
CA THR A 390 -31.64 -15.16 -13.88
C THR A 390 -32.53 -15.17 -12.64
N VAL A 391 -33.62 -14.42 -12.69
CA VAL A 391 -34.54 -14.23 -11.56
C VAL A 391 -35.82 -15.02 -11.83
N ILE A 392 -36.05 -16.06 -11.04
CA ILE A 392 -37.20 -16.96 -11.18
C ILE A 392 -38.11 -16.72 -9.99
N THR A 393 -39.35 -16.35 -10.26
CA THR A 393 -40.31 -15.95 -9.21
C THR A 393 -41.70 -16.52 -9.46
N THR A 394 -42.44 -16.77 -8.38
CA THR A 394 -43.89 -17.03 -8.43
C THR A 394 -44.63 -15.97 -7.63
N ASP A 395 -45.73 -15.46 -8.20
CA ASP A 395 -46.67 -14.54 -7.55
C ASP A 395 -48.06 -15.16 -7.64
N THR A 396 -48.46 -15.89 -6.60
CA THR A 396 -49.70 -16.68 -6.63
C THR A 396 -50.94 -15.80 -6.41
N ALA A 397 -50.78 -14.69 -5.70
CA ALA A 397 -51.83 -13.71 -5.41
C ALA A 397 -52.03 -12.67 -6.54
N SER A 398 -51.28 -12.75 -7.65
CA SER A 398 -51.34 -11.80 -8.78
C SER A 398 -51.12 -10.33 -8.37
N THR A 399 -50.33 -10.12 -7.32
CA THR A 399 -49.95 -8.79 -6.80
C THR A 399 -49.03 -8.03 -7.74
N LYS A 400 -48.38 -8.76 -8.65
CA LYS A 400 -47.35 -8.32 -9.59
C LYS A 400 -46.10 -7.79 -8.89
N TRP A 401 -45.80 -8.26 -7.67
CA TRP A 401 -44.61 -7.83 -6.94
C TRP A 401 -43.33 -8.08 -7.76
N ASN A 402 -43.29 -9.16 -8.54
CA ASN A 402 -42.13 -9.59 -9.34
C ASN A 402 -42.06 -8.95 -10.74
N TYR A 403 -42.72 -7.81 -10.96
CA TYR A 403 -42.75 -7.12 -12.26
C TYR A 403 -41.75 -5.95 -12.33
N CYS A 404 -41.38 -5.58 -13.55
CA CYS A 404 -40.62 -4.40 -13.91
C CYS A 404 -41.41 -3.44 -14.82
N GLY A 405 -41.04 -2.15 -14.83
CA GLY A 405 -41.62 -1.06 -15.65
C GLY A 405 -42.14 0.16 -14.89
N ASP A 406 -42.73 1.17 -15.53
CA ASP A 406 -43.13 2.44 -14.87
C ASP A 406 -44.54 2.39 -14.22
N GLY A 407 -45.14 1.20 -14.09
CA GLY A 407 -46.45 1.04 -13.46
C GLY A 407 -46.38 1.06 -11.93
N ALA A 408 -47.46 1.45 -11.25
CA ALA A 408 -47.57 1.48 -9.78
C ALA A 408 -47.35 0.12 -9.07
N SER A 409 -47.09 -0.96 -9.81
CA SER A 409 -46.82 -2.33 -9.34
C SER A 409 -45.37 -2.78 -9.59
N ALA A 410 -44.55 -1.97 -10.25
CA ALA A 410 -43.22 -2.36 -10.71
C ALA A 410 -42.12 -1.83 -9.78
N LEU A 411 -42.12 -2.37 -8.57
CA LEU A 411 -41.20 -1.96 -7.50
C LEU A 411 -40.02 -2.92 -7.34
N PHE A 412 -39.94 -4.01 -8.10
CA PHE A 412 -38.91 -5.02 -7.85
C PHE A 412 -37.65 -4.78 -8.68
N ALA A 413 -37.77 -4.45 -9.96
CA ALA A 413 -36.65 -4.09 -10.83
C ALA A 413 -36.16 -2.64 -10.60
N ASP A 414 -35.78 -2.36 -9.35
CA ASP A 414 -35.22 -1.10 -8.90
C ASP A 414 -33.75 -1.35 -8.50
N PRO A 415 -32.78 -0.59 -9.04
CA PRO A 415 -31.38 -0.72 -8.63
C PRO A 415 -31.18 -0.66 -7.12
N ALA A 416 -31.98 0.12 -6.38
CA ALA A 416 -31.89 0.24 -4.93
C ALA A 416 -32.26 -1.05 -4.17
N ARG A 417 -32.81 -2.06 -4.86
CA ARG A 417 -33.26 -3.33 -4.29
C ARG A 417 -32.34 -4.49 -4.63
N PHE A 418 -31.31 -4.26 -5.43
CA PHE A 418 -30.32 -5.26 -5.81
C PHE A 418 -28.94 -4.79 -5.37
N ALA A 419 -28.20 -5.68 -4.74
CA ALA A 419 -26.88 -5.35 -4.23
C ALA A 419 -25.96 -6.56 -4.30
N LEU A 420 -24.74 -6.34 -4.80
CA LEU A 420 -23.69 -7.35 -4.77
C LEU A 420 -22.71 -6.99 -3.66
N TYR A 421 -22.38 -7.97 -2.83
CA TYR A 421 -21.49 -7.81 -1.68
C TYR A 421 -20.30 -8.75 -1.76
N SER A 422 -19.21 -8.36 -1.10
CA SER A 422 -18.16 -9.29 -0.71
C SER A 422 -18.68 -10.19 0.40
N GLY A 423 -18.69 -11.50 0.19
CA GLY A 423 -19.05 -12.48 1.22
C GLY A 423 -18.00 -12.63 2.33
N LEU A 424 -16.82 -12.00 2.18
CA LEU A 424 -15.78 -11.95 3.23
C LEU A 424 -15.87 -10.69 4.10
N THR A 425 -16.08 -9.54 3.48
CA THR A 425 -16.00 -8.23 4.18
C THR A 425 -17.36 -7.56 4.38
N GLY A 426 -18.42 -8.05 3.71
CA GLY A 426 -19.73 -7.39 3.67
C GLY A 426 -19.75 -6.09 2.85
N TYR A 427 -18.64 -5.73 2.20
CA TYR A 427 -18.55 -4.52 1.38
C TYR A 427 -19.53 -4.59 0.20
N GLN A 428 -20.36 -3.56 0.03
CA GLN A 428 -21.33 -3.46 -1.06
C GLN A 428 -20.71 -2.75 -2.26
N TYR A 429 -20.78 -3.36 -3.44
CA TYR A 429 -20.19 -2.85 -4.67
C TYR A 429 -21.09 -1.86 -5.45
N ASP A 430 -22.08 -1.25 -4.79
CA ASP A 430 -23.17 -0.48 -5.40
C ASP A 430 -22.69 0.72 -6.23
N THR A 431 -21.59 1.37 -5.83
CA THR A 431 -21.02 2.50 -6.59
C THR A 431 -20.20 2.06 -7.80
N ALA A 432 -19.79 0.79 -7.84
CA ALA A 432 -19.05 0.19 -8.93
C ALA A 432 -19.97 -0.60 -9.88
N ILE A 433 -21.26 -0.74 -9.58
CA ILE A 433 -22.20 -1.56 -10.35
C ILE A 433 -23.37 -0.70 -10.83
N SER A 434 -23.68 -0.77 -12.11
CA SER A 434 -24.96 -0.29 -12.65
C SER A 434 -25.86 -1.47 -12.98
N TRP A 435 -27.07 -1.47 -12.41
CA TRP A 435 -28.07 -2.49 -12.67
C TRP A 435 -28.91 -2.16 -13.89
N THR A 436 -29.10 -3.18 -14.74
CA THR A 436 -30.08 -3.15 -15.84
C THR A 436 -30.98 -4.38 -15.75
N PHE A 437 -32.25 -4.22 -16.09
CA PHE A 437 -33.26 -5.25 -15.88
C PHE A 437 -33.94 -5.62 -17.19
N TYR A 438 -34.22 -6.92 -17.35
CA TYR A 438 -34.84 -7.48 -18.54
C TYR A 438 -35.97 -8.42 -18.14
N ASP A 439 -36.99 -8.52 -19.00
CA ASP A 439 -38.10 -9.43 -18.80
C ASP A 439 -37.71 -10.89 -19.05
N VAL A 440 -38.65 -11.81 -18.84
CA VAL A 440 -38.46 -13.27 -19.05
C VAL A 440 -38.10 -13.67 -20.49
N THR A 441 -38.24 -12.76 -21.46
CA THR A 441 -37.86 -12.97 -22.87
C THR A 441 -36.50 -12.38 -23.21
N GLY A 442 -35.88 -11.63 -22.28
CA GLY A 442 -34.63 -10.91 -22.48
C GLY A 442 -34.81 -9.51 -23.08
N ALA A 443 -36.02 -8.97 -23.13
CA ALA A 443 -36.25 -7.59 -23.57
C ALA A 443 -36.03 -6.63 -22.39
N PRO A 444 -35.43 -5.44 -22.61
CA PRO A 444 -35.19 -4.49 -21.54
C PRO A 444 -36.52 -4.04 -20.93
N CYS A 445 -36.55 -3.94 -19.60
CA CYS A 445 -37.71 -3.45 -18.87
C CYS A 445 -38.04 -2.01 -19.33
N GLY A 446 -39.25 -1.83 -19.86
CA GLY A 446 -39.74 -0.54 -20.36
C GLY A 446 -40.97 -0.06 -19.60
N VAL A 447 -41.74 0.86 -20.17
CA VAL A 447 -42.89 1.48 -19.48
C VAL A 447 -44.04 0.52 -19.13
N ASN A 448 -44.14 -0.63 -19.80
CA ASN A 448 -45.23 -1.58 -19.59
C ASN A 448 -44.86 -2.62 -18.51
N PRO A 449 -45.77 -2.94 -17.57
CA PRO A 449 -45.50 -3.91 -16.53
C PRO A 449 -45.36 -5.31 -17.13
N VAL A 450 -44.17 -5.89 -16.98
CA VAL A 450 -43.83 -7.27 -17.39
C VAL A 450 -43.08 -7.98 -16.27
N GLN A 451 -43.13 -9.33 -16.23
CA GLN A 451 -42.42 -10.09 -15.21
C GLN A 451 -40.91 -9.97 -15.39
N LEU A 452 -40.17 -9.70 -14.31
CA LEU A 452 -38.71 -9.64 -14.31
C LEU A 452 -38.14 -11.04 -14.59
N GLY A 453 -37.20 -11.12 -15.54
CA GLY A 453 -36.49 -12.36 -15.89
C GLY A 453 -35.00 -12.31 -15.59
N PHE A 454 -34.37 -11.15 -15.78
CA PHE A 454 -32.92 -11.00 -15.59
C PHE A 454 -32.58 -9.68 -14.91
N ALA A 455 -31.64 -9.75 -13.96
CA ALA A 455 -30.96 -8.59 -13.39
C ALA A 455 -29.49 -8.67 -13.79
N VAL A 456 -29.02 -7.66 -14.53
CA VAL A 456 -27.65 -7.63 -15.06
C VAL A 456 -26.88 -6.55 -14.33
N ALA A 457 -25.84 -6.96 -13.62
CA ALA A 457 -24.88 -6.08 -12.98
C ALA A 457 -23.75 -5.79 -13.97
N GLN A 458 -23.64 -4.53 -14.40
CA GLN A 458 -22.50 -4.03 -15.17
C GLN A 458 -21.52 -3.36 -14.24
N VAL A 459 -20.28 -3.83 -14.24
CA VAL A 459 -19.23 -3.27 -13.39
C VAL A 459 -18.56 -2.11 -14.13
N SER A 460 -18.50 -0.95 -13.47
CA SER A 460 -17.71 0.21 -13.87
C SER A 460 -16.22 -0.06 -13.58
N GLY A 461 -15.61 -0.95 -14.36
CA GLY A 461 -14.23 -1.41 -14.19
C GLY A 461 -14.08 -2.92 -14.37
N LEU A 462 -12.84 -3.41 -14.26
CA LEU A 462 -12.57 -4.83 -13.96
C LEU A 462 -12.77 -5.04 -12.45
N PHE A 463 -13.21 -6.22 -12.06
CA PHE A 463 -13.44 -6.54 -10.67
C PHE A 463 -12.67 -7.79 -10.30
N ALA A 464 -11.67 -7.68 -9.42
CA ALA A 464 -10.78 -8.80 -9.10
C ALA A 464 -11.59 -9.99 -8.54
N MET A 465 -11.33 -11.19 -9.09
CA MET A 465 -12.08 -12.43 -8.78
C MET A 465 -11.23 -13.47 -8.03
N ASN A 466 -10.11 -13.09 -7.41
CA ASN A 466 -9.20 -14.08 -6.82
C ASN A 466 -9.41 -14.26 -5.32
N GLY A 467 -10.18 -15.30 -4.98
CA GLY A 467 -10.36 -15.76 -3.60
C GLY A 467 -11.53 -15.11 -2.87
N ASP A 468 -12.25 -14.19 -3.52
CA ASP A 468 -13.44 -13.57 -2.95
C ASP A 468 -14.68 -14.46 -3.12
N THR A 469 -15.51 -14.45 -2.08
CA THR A 469 -16.89 -14.90 -2.14
C THR A 469 -17.78 -13.69 -2.41
N TYR A 470 -18.92 -13.94 -3.05
CA TYR A 470 -19.90 -12.92 -3.38
C TYR A 470 -21.27 -13.33 -2.90
N ALA A 471 -22.01 -12.37 -2.37
CA ALA A 471 -23.40 -12.51 -2.01
C ALA A 471 -24.24 -11.54 -2.84
N LEU A 472 -25.32 -12.02 -3.43
CA LEU A 472 -26.36 -11.18 -4.02
C LEU A 472 -27.46 -10.99 -2.99
N GLY A 473 -27.64 -9.74 -2.54
CA GLY A 473 -28.80 -9.34 -1.77
C GLY A 473 -29.87 -8.75 -2.65
N VAL A 474 -31.11 -9.08 -2.31
CA VAL A 474 -32.32 -8.56 -2.94
C VAL A 474 -33.28 -8.14 -1.85
N ASP A 475 -33.84 -6.93 -1.97
CA ASP A 475 -34.93 -6.49 -1.13
C ASP A 475 -36.27 -7.00 -1.68
N THR A 476 -36.89 -7.89 -0.91
CA THR A 476 -38.18 -8.52 -1.24
C THR A 476 -39.36 -7.89 -0.52
N SER A 477 -39.21 -6.70 0.06
CA SER A 477 -40.35 -5.94 0.61
C SER A 477 -41.51 -5.85 -0.41
N GLY A 478 -42.74 -6.10 0.05
CA GLY A 478 -43.92 -6.09 -0.81
C GLY A 478 -44.33 -7.45 -1.38
N ILE A 479 -43.53 -8.51 -1.17
CA ILE A 479 -44.00 -9.91 -1.31
C ILE A 479 -45.08 -10.20 -0.26
N SER A 480 -46.01 -11.10 -0.58
CA SER A 480 -46.98 -11.64 0.37
C SER A 480 -46.28 -12.28 1.58
N ALA A 481 -46.86 -12.16 2.77
CA ALA A 481 -46.39 -12.90 3.95
C ALA A 481 -47.04 -14.30 4.06
N VAL A 482 -47.75 -14.74 3.02
CA VAL A 482 -48.33 -16.07 2.88
C VAL A 482 -47.37 -16.92 2.08
N GLN A 483 -47.15 -18.18 2.52
CA GLN A 483 -46.27 -19.20 1.91
C GLN A 483 -46.67 -19.64 0.50
N ASP A 484 -46.82 -18.71 -0.43
CA ASP A 484 -47.24 -18.94 -1.82
C ASP A 484 -46.43 -18.16 -2.87
N ASP A 485 -45.49 -17.33 -2.43
CA ASP A 485 -44.57 -16.60 -3.30
C ASP A 485 -43.16 -17.17 -3.18
N THR A 486 -42.45 -17.22 -4.31
CA THR A 486 -41.09 -17.77 -4.34
C THR A 486 -40.15 -16.89 -5.12
N ILE A 487 -38.88 -16.93 -4.71
CA ILE A 487 -37.76 -16.38 -5.47
C ILE A 487 -36.63 -17.40 -5.51
N ARG A 488 -36.01 -17.52 -6.68
CA ARG A 488 -34.75 -18.22 -6.90
C ARG A 488 -33.93 -17.39 -7.86
N VAL A 489 -32.64 -17.27 -7.58
CA VAL A 489 -31.71 -16.59 -8.48
C VAL A 489 -30.64 -17.58 -8.93
N ASP A 490 -30.34 -17.57 -10.23
CA ASP A 490 -29.32 -18.41 -10.85
C ASP A 490 -28.30 -17.55 -11.60
N ILE A 491 -27.11 -18.11 -11.85
CA ILE A 491 -26.15 -17.58 -12.83
C ILE A 491 -26.09 -18.56 -13.99
N ALA A 492 -26.67 -18.17 -15.13
CA ALA A 492 -26.76 -19.02 -16.30
C ALA A 492 -25.48 -18.97 -17.14
N VAL A 493 -25.29 -19.99 -18.00
CA VAL A 493 -24.30 -19.95 -19.08
C VAL A 493 -24.85 -19.03 -20.17
N GLN A 494 -24.70 -17.73 -19.99
CA GLN A 494 -25.12 -16.71 -20.95
C GLN A 494 -23.91 -15.95 -21.51
N PRO A 495 -24.01 -15.41 -22.73
CA PRO A 495 -22.99 -14.49 -23.26
C PRO A 495 -22.85 -13.23 -22.42
N ASP A 496 -23.83 -12.96 -21.54
CA ASP A 496 -23.92 -11.77 -20.71
C ASP A 496 -23.15 -11.86 -19.39
N PHE A 497 -22.53 -13.01 -19.06
CA PHE A 497 -21.40 -13.00 -18.14
C PHE A 497 -20.17 -12.61 -18.95
N ILE A 498 -19.57 -11.46 -18.66
CA ILE A 498 -18.34 -10.99 -19.30
C ILE A 498 -17.24 -10.90 -18.24
N TRP A 499 -16.11 -11.52 -18.54
CA TRP A 499 -14.92 -11.48 -17.69
C TRP A 499 -13.66 -11.33 -18.53
N PHE A 500 -12.60 -10.81 -17.94
CA PHE A 500 -11.31 -10.61 -18.58
C PHE A 500 -10.34 -11.71 -18.12
N ASP A 501 -9.74 -12.41 -19.07
CA ASP A 501 -8.84 -13.54 -18.81
C ASP A 501 -7.36 -13.16 -18.66
N GLY A 502 -7.09 -11.86 -18.47
CA GLY A 502 -5.74 -11.30 -18.47
C GLY A 502 -5.26 -10.86 -19.86
N VAL A 503 -5.95 -11.27 -20.94
CA VAL A 503 -5.58 -10.96 -22.33
C VAL A 503 -6.74 -10.30 -23.08
N GLN A 504 -7.95 -10.84 -22.96
CA GLN A 504 -9.13 -10.41 -23.68
C GLN A 504 -10.41 -10.66 -22.88
N ASP A 505 -11.50 -10.09 -23.37
CA ASP A 505 -12.82 -10.35 -22.81
C ASP A 505 -13.32 -11.72 -23.27
N GLN A 506 -13.71 -12.51 -22.29
CA GLN A 506 -14.33 -13.81 -22.40
C GLN A 506 -15.77 -13.73 -21.93
N ASN A 507 -16.58 -14.66 -22.43
CA ASN A 507 -17.98 -14.78 -22.02
C ASN A 507 -18.20 -15.98 -21.08
N GLY A 508 -19.41 -16.07 -20.52
CA GLY A 508 -19.81 -17.12 -19.57
C GLY A 508 -19.65 -18.57 -20.06
N THR A 509 -19.51 -18.81 -21.37
CA THR A 509 -19.30 -20.17 -21.90
C THR A 509 -17.92 -20.74 -21.58
N SER A 510 -16.95 -19.85 -21.26
CA SER A 510 -15.59 -20.22 -20.87
C SER A 510 -15.43 -20.44 -19.36
N VAL A 511 -16.46 -20.15 -18.57
CA VAL A 511 -16.42 -20.25 -17.10
C VAL A 511 -16.79 -21.67 -16.68
N LEU A 512 -15.84 -22.34 -16.02
CA LEU A 512 -16.05 -23.67 -15.45
C LEU A 512 -17.04 -23.60 -14.28
N GLY A 513 -17.91 -24.59 -14.15
CA GLY A 513 -18.87 -24.67 -13.03
C GLY A 513 -20.17 -23.90 -13.23
N LEU A 514 -20.31 -23.08 -14.29
CA LEU A 514 -21.62 -22.58 -14.71
C LEU A 514 -22.46 -23.68 -15.38
N PRO A 515 -23.80 -23.64 -15.27
CA PRO A 515 -24.59 -22.64 -14.53
C PRO A 515 -24.60 -22.89 -13.01
N LEU A 516 -24.67 -21.81 -12.22
CA LEU A 516 -24.96 -21.90 -10.78
C LEU A 516 -26.46 -21.83 -10.56
N THR A 517 -27.00 -22.87 -9.92
CA THR A 517 -28.41 -22.98 -9.56
C THR A 517 -28.59 -22.61 -8.10
N GLY A 518 -29.20 -21.45 -7.81
CA GLY A 518 -29.49 -21.05 -6.45
C GLY A 518 -30.63 -21.85 -5.82
N GLY A 519 -30.78 -21.73 -4.50
CA GLY A 519 -31.93 -22.30 -3.79
C GLY A 519 -33.18 -21.45 -3.95
N THR A 520 -34.34 -22.07 -3.73
CA THR A 520 -35.63 -21.38 -3.73
C THR A 520 -35.97 -20.93 -2.32
N ILE A 521 -36.17 -19.63 -2.16
CA ILE A 521 -36.76 -19.02 -0.97
C ILE A 521 -38.28 -18.98 -1.18
N ILE A 522 -39.01 -19.35 -0.13
CA ILE A 522 -40.47 -19.31 -0.06
C ILE A 522 -40.84 -18.30 1.02
N TYR A 523 -41.68 -17.33 0.68
CA TYR A 523 -42.32 -16.39 1.61
C TYR A 523 -43.74 -16.82 1.81
#